data_AF-J9G303-F1
#
_entry.id   AF-J9G303-F1
#
_cell.length_a   1.000
_cell.length_b   1.000
_cell.length_c   1.000
_cell.angle_alpha   90.00
_cell.angle_beta   90.00
_cell.angle_gamma   90.00
#
_symmetry.space_group_name_H-M   'P 1'
#
loop_
_entity.id
_entity.type
_entity.pdbx_description
1 polymer ?
#
loop_
_entity_poly.entity_id
_entity_poly.type
_entity_poly.pdbx_seq_one_letter_code
_entity_poly.pdbx_strand_id
1 'polypeptide(L)'
;METVEEMIDRATTWLDALSREHLGEDIDILVVTHGLFARCILAAAAQTGIQAVGRLQNCEMREVFLQNDHPFRETLTQAENPKEKTVANPMTAGDVLTNGQEN
;
A
#
# COMPACT_ATOMS: atom_id res chain seq x y z
N MET A 1 -23.20 -1.43 11.75
CA MET A 1 -22.86 -0.14 11.11
C MET A 1 -21.39 -0.24 10.78
N GLU A 2 -21.02 -0.16 9.50
CA GLU A 2 -19.64 -0.33 9.04
C GLU A 2 -18.85 0.97 9.26
N THR A 3 -17.62 0.89 9.74
CA THR A 3 -16.71 2.05 9.85
C THR A 3 -16.03 2.37 8.52
N VAL A 4 -15.38 3.53 8.42
CA VAL A 4 -14.65 3.89 7.20
C VAL A 4 -13.43 2.98 7.03
N GLU A 5 -12.79 2.62 8.13
CA GLU A 5 -11.66 1.70 8.19
C GLU A 5 -12.08 0.30 7.70
N GLU A 6 -13.21 -0.22 8.18
CA GLU A 6 -13.76 -1.50 7.72
C GLU A 6 -14.09 -1.47 6.20
N MET A 7 -14.61 -0.35 5.70
CA MET A 7 -14.85 -0.15 4.26
C MET A 7 -13.56 -0.13 3.44
N ILE A 8 -12.49 0.47 3.96
CA ILE A 8 -11.18 0.48 3.30
C ILE A 8 -10.61 -0.93 3.28
N ASP A 9 -10.64 -1.66 4.38
CA ASP A 9 -10.16 -3.05 4.44
C ASP A 9 -10.91 -3.97 3.46
N ARG A 10 -12.22 -3.76 3.34
CA ARG A 10 -13.03 -4.46 2.34
C ARG A 10 -12.65 -4.09 0.91
N ALA A 11 -12.39 -2.82 0.63
CA ALA A 11 -11.92 -2.38 -0.69
C ALA A 11 -10.52 -2.95 -1.02
N THR A 12 -9.60 -2.95 -0.04
CA THR A 12 -8.26 -3.57 -0.15
C THR A 12 -8.38 -5.06 -0.47
N THR A 13 -9.24 -5.79 0.23
CA THR A 13 -9.47 -7.22 -0.02
C THR A 13 -10.03 -7.48 -1.41
N TRP A 14 -10.92 -6.62 -1.88
CA TRP A 14 -11.51 -6.72 -3.21
C TRP A 14 -10.50 -6.42 -4.32
N LEU A 15 -9.66 -5.39 -4.17
CA LEU A 15 -8.59 -5.07 -5.11
C LEU A 15 -7.54 -6.18 -5.20
N ASP A 16 -7.20 -6.79 -4.07
CA ASP A 16 -6.30 -7.95 -4.00
C ASP A 16 -6.90 -9.20 -4.68
N ALA A 17 -8.21 -9.40 -4.57
CA ALA A 17 -8.88 -10.49 -5.30
C ALA A 17 -8.87 -10.23 -6.82
N LEU A 18 -9.18 -9.00 -7.23
CA LEU A 18 -9.16 -8.59 -8.65
C LEU A 18 -7.77 -8.73 -9.28
N SER A 19 -6.72 -8.28 -8.60
CA SER A 19 -5.35 -8.37 -9.12
C SER A 19 -4.90 -9.81 -9.32
N ARG A 20 -5.33 -10.72 -8.43
CA ARG A 20 -5.06 -12.17 -8.57
C ARG A 20 -5.85 -12.81 -9.70
N GLU A 21 -7.11 -12.41 -9.89
CA GLU A 21 -7.98 -12.95 -10.92
C GLU A 21 -7.47 -12.61 -12.33
N HIS A 22 -6.89 -11.41 -12.50
CA HIS A 22 -6.42 -10.88 -13.78
C HIS A 22 -4.89 -10.73 -13.86
N LEU A 23 -4.17 -11.57 -13.11
CA LEU A 23 -2.72 -11.47 -13.02
C LEU A 23 -2.05 -11.66 -14.39
N GLY A 24 -1.30 -10.65 -14.83
CA GLY A 24 -0.59 -10.67 -16.11
C GLY A 24 -1.44 -10.24 -17.32
N GLU A 25 -2.70 -9.86 -17.10
CA GLU A 25 -3.55 -9.24 -18.11
C GLU A 25 -3.50 -7.70 -17.99
N ASP A 26 -3.60 -7.02 -19.12
CA ASP A 26 -3.81 -5.57 -19.19
C ASP A 26 -5.30 -5.33 -19.43
N ILE A 27 -6.03 -4.94 -18.40
CA ILE A 27 -7.48 -4.84 -18.41
C ILE A 27 -7.96 -3.53 -17.79
N ASP A 28 -9.02 -2.97 -18.37
CA ASP A 28 -9.73 -1.82 -17.82
C ASP A 28 -10.99 -2.26 -17.09
N ILE A 29 -11.14 -1.87 -15.81
CA ILE A 29 -12.31 -2.17 -14.99
C ILE A 29 -13.09 -0.89 -14.68
N LEU A 30 -14.35 -0.83 -15.11
CA LEU A 30 -15.28 0.24 -14.72
C LEU A 30 -15.99 -0.10 -13.40
N VAL A 31 -15.82 0.75 -12.39
CA VAL A 31 -16.46 0.61 -11.07
C VAL A 31 -17.46 1.73 -10.87
N VAL A 32 -18.74 1.36 -10.71
CA VAL A 32 -19.82 2.32 -10.40
C VAL A 32 -20.30 2.08 -8.98
N THR A 33 -20.14 3.07 -8.10
CA THR A 33 -20.50 2.95 -6.69
C THR A 33 -20.83 4.29 -6.03
N HIS A 34 -21.15 4.28 -4.75
CA HIS A 34 -21.48 5.47 -3.95
C HIS A 34 -20.23 6.27 -3.59
N GLY A 35 -20.38 7.59 -3.44
CA GLY A 35 -19.26 8.51 -3.24
C GLY A 35 -18.35 8.19 -2.05
N LEU A 36 -18.88 7.67 -0.93
CA LEU A 36 -18.04 7.26 0.20
C LEU A 36 -17.20 6.02 -0.14
N PHE A 37 -17.84 4.98 -0.69
CA PHE A 37 -17.13 3.73 -0.99
C PHE A 37 -16.15 3.89 -2.16
N ALA A 38 -16.49 4.72 -3.15
CA ALA A 38 -15.55 5.13 -4.21
C ALA A 38 -14.28 5.76 -3.62
N ARG A 39 -14.41 6.63 -2.61
CA ARG A 39 -13.24 7.20 -1.92
C ARG A 39 -12.46 6.14 -1.15
N CYS A 40 -13.12 5.15 -0.54
CA CYS A 40 -12.43 4.03 0.11
C CYS A 40 -11.64 3.18 -0.88
N ILE A 41 -12.18 2.92 -2.08
CA ILE A 41 -11.46 2.21 -3.15
C ILE A 41 -10.23 3.01 -3.59
N LEU A 42 -10.35 4.33 -3.81
CA LEU A 42 -9.22 5.18 -4.15
C LEU A 42 -8.16 5.20 -3.03
N ALA A 43 -8.59 5.23 -1.76
CA ALA A 43 -7.70 5.21 -0.61
C ALA A 43 -6.95 3.88 -0.52
N ALA A 44 -7.64 2.75 -0.69
CA ALA A 44 -7.07 1.41 -0.70
C ALA A 44 -6.09 1.23 -1.88
N ALA A 45 -6.47 1.67 -3.08
CA ALA A 45 -5.64 1.63 -4.26
C ALA A 45 -4.32 2.40 -4.09
N ALA A 46 -4.38 3.57 -3.44
CA ALA A 46 -3.22 4.39 -3.11
C ALA A 46 -2.50 3.98 -1.82
N GLN A 47 -3.03 3.01 -1.07
CA GLN A 47 -2.54 2.58 0.26
C GLN A 47 -2.44 3.76 1.24
N THR A 48 -3.48 4.57 1.29
CA THR A 48 -3.60 5.75 2.17
C THR A 48 -4.86 5.69 3.02
N GLY A 49 -4.99 6.57 4.00
CA GLY A 49 -6.25 6.79 4.73
C GLY A 49 -7.23 7.66 3.94
N ILE A 50 -8.52 7.60 4.30
CA ILE A 50 -9.61 8.35 3.65
C ILE A 50 -9.38 9.87 3.57
N GLN A 51 -8.57 10.42 4.47
CA GLN A 51 -8.28 11.85 4.56
C GLN A 51 -7.43 12.34 3.38
N ALA A 52 -6.65 11.47 2.75
CA ALA A 52 -5.87 11.79 1.56
C ALA A 52 -6.73 11.90 0.29
N VAL A 53 -7.94 11.30 0.30
CA VAL A 53 -8.83 11.30 -0.85
C VAL A 53 -9.86 12.42 -0.70
N GLY A 54 -9.80 13.42 -1.57
CA GLY A 54 -10.80 14.50 -1.63
C GLY A 54 -12.23 13.98 -1.83
N ARG A 55 -13.24 14.83 -1.55
CA ARG A 55 -14.63 14.51 -1.87
C ARG A 55 -14.81 14.32 -3.37
N LEU A 56 -15.69 13.39 -3.75
CA LEU A 56 -16.10 13.15 -5.13
C LEU A 56 -17.41 13.87 -5.41
N GLN A 57 -17.54 14.45 -6.60
CA GLN A 57 -18.80 14.94 -7.13
C GLN A 57 -19.64 13.80 -7.70
N ASN A 58 -20.95 14.02 -7.83
CA ASN A 58 -21.81 13.07 -8.52
C ASN A 58 -21.37 12.96 -9.99
N CYS A 59 -21.30 11.73 -10.49
CA CYS A 59 -20.87 11.41 -11.85
C CYS A 59 -19.42 11.82 -12.17
N GLU A 60 -18.59 12.09 -11.16
CA GLU A 60 -17.15 12.26 -11.34
C GLU A 60 -16.50 10.90 -11.64
N MET A 61 -15.64 10.87 -12.67
CA MET A 61 -14.81 9.71 -13.00
C MET A 61 -13.37 9.96 -12.57
N ARG A 62 -12.74 8.95 -11.97
CA ARG A 62 -11.31 8.93 -11.70
C ARG A 62 -10.71 7.63 -12.17
N GLU A 63 -9.55 7.73 -12.80
CA GLU A 63 -8.75 6.59 -13.23
C GLU A 63 -7.63 6.35 -12.24
N VAL A 64 -7.36 5.08 -11.96
CA VAL A 64 -6.23 4.65 -11.14
C VAL A 64 -5.55 3.50 -11.83
N PHE A 65 -4.23 3.59 -11.96
CA PHE A 65 -3.40 2.53 -12.51
C PHE A 65 -2.84 1.71 -11.35
N LEU A 66 -3.11 0.41 -11.36
CA LEU A 66 -2.59 -0.53 -10.37
C LEU A 66 -1.44 -1.32 -10.99
N GLN A 67 -0.32 -1.40 -10.28
CA GLN A 67 0.80 -2.25 -10.69
C GLN A 67 0.57 -3.68 -10.17
N ASN A 68 0.65 -4.66 -11.07
CA ASN A 68 0.29 -6.07 -10.81
C ASN A 68 1.17 -6.78 -9.76
N ASP A 69 2.27 -6.15 -9.35
CA ASP A 69 3.28 -6.64 -8.44
C ASP A 69 3.12 -6.11 -7.00
N HIS A 70 2.06 -5.35 -6.71
CA HIS A 70 1.86 -4.82 -5.36
C HIS A 70 0.86 -5.67 -4.53
N PRO A 71 1.32 -6.42 -3.52
CA PRO A 71 0.41 -7.04 -2.57
C PRO A 71 -0.27 -5.94 -1.74
N PHE A 72 -1.59 -5.80 -1.87
CA PHE A 72 -2.37 -4.82 -1.09
C PHE A 72 -2.42 -5.13 0.41
N ARG A 73 -2.16 -6.38 0.81
CA ARG A 73 -2.27 -6.85 2.21
C ARG A 73 -0.98 -6.69 3.03
N GLU A 74 0.18 -6.45 2.41
CA GLU A 74 1.45 -6.42 3.16
C GLU A 74 1.79 -5.04 3.77
N THR A 75 1.16 -3.95 3.31
CA THR A 75 1.57 -2.60 3.70
C THR A 75 0.83 -2.01 4.91
N LEU A 76 -0.35 -2.53 5.26
CA LEU A 76 -1.18 -1.94 6.32
C LEU A 76 -0.79 -2.38 7.75
N THR A 77 0.07 -3.39 7.90
CA THR A 77 0.55 -3.83 9.23
C THR A 77 1.71 -3.01 9.78
N GLN A 78 2.28 -2.05 9.02
CA GLN A 78 3.38 -1.19 9.49
C GLN A 78 2.95 0.20 9.99
N ALA A 79 1.65 0.54 9.93
CA ALA A 79 1.17 1.86 10.35
C ALA A 79 0.86 1.99 11.86
N GLU A 80 0.93 0.90 12.64
CA GLU A 80 0.60 0.90 14.08
C GLU A 80 1.75 0.43 14.99
N ASN A 81 2.83 1.22 15.11
CA ASN A 81 3.51 1.54 16.40
C ASN A 81 4.79 2.38 16.23
N PRO A 82 4.78 3.71 16.49
CA PRO A 82 6.01 4.52 16.56
C PRO A 82 6.67 4.53 17.95
N LYS A 83 6.33 3.59 18.86
CA LYS A 83 6.86 3.58 20.23
C LYS A 83 7.42 2.22 20.62
N GLU A 84 8.56 1.86 20.06
CA GLU A 84 9.62 1.22 20.84
C GLU A 84 10.98 1.48 20.19
N LYS A 85 11.59 2.60 20.58
CA LYS A 85 13.05 2.73 20.57
C LYS A 85 13.57 1.72 21.60
N THR A 86 14.30 0.71 21.15
CA THR A 86 15.45 0.24 21.93
C THR A 86 16.69 0.32 21.08
N VAL A 87 17.63 1.06 21.64
CA VAL A 87 18.93 1.47 21.11
C VAL A 87 19.85 0.27 21.04
N ALA A 88 20.46 0.05 19.88
CA ALA A 88 21.78 -0.59 19.81
C ALA A 88 22.53 -0.07 18.58
N ASN A 89 23.32 0.97 18.78
CA ASN A 89 24.56 1.20 18.06
C ASN A 89 25.51 1.88 19.09
N PRO A 90 26.83 1.68 19.05
CA PRO A 90 27.61 1.81 17.82
C PRO A 90 28.87 0.92 17.70
N MET A 91 29.53 1.06 16.54
CA MET A 91 30.96 0.78 16.23
C MET A 91 31.34 -0.67 15.87
N THR A 92 32.10 -0.94 14.79
CA THR A 92 33.06 -0.08 14.07
C THR A 92 33.27 -0.58 12.64
N ALA A 93 33.16 0.31 11.66
CA ALA A 93 34.02 0.24 10.47
C ALA A 93 35.38 0.80 10.88
N GLY A 94 36.43 0.00 10.69
CA GLY A 94 37.82 0.40 10.91
C GLY A 94 38.66 -0.25 9.83
N ASP A 95 39.08 0.56 8.86
CA ASP A 95 40.14 0.26 7.91
C ASP A 95 41.42 -0.20 8.62
N VAL A 96 42.21 -1.08 7.99
CA VAL A 96 43.65 -0.91 7.74
C VAL A 96 44.18 -2.10 6.91
N LEU A 97 44.77 -1.75 5.77
CA LEU A 97 45.59 -2.57 4.88
C LEU A 97 46.82 -3.17 5.59
N THR A 98 47.23 -4.41 5.28
CA THR A 98 48.65 -4.79 5.06
C THR A 98 48.81 -6.23 4.51
N ASN A 99 49.37 -6.30 3.30
CA ASN A 99 50.38 -7.21 2.72
C ASN A 99 50.73 -8.59 3.32
N GLY A 100 51.00 -9.54 2.39
CA GLY A 100 51.84 -10.74 2.55
C GLY A 100 51.19 -11.95 1.88
N GLN A 101 51.44 -12.30 0.60
CA GLN A 101 52.61 -13.01 0.06
C GLN A 101 53.13 -14.19 0.91
N GLU A 102 53.39 -15.31 0.20
CA GLU A 102 54.08 -16.57 0.58
C GLU A 102 53.20 -17.61 1.31
N ASN A 103 53.03 -18.86 0.89
CA ASN A 103 53.59 -19.74 -0.15
C ASN A 103 52.53 -20.78 -0.53
#